data_AF-A0AAX4HQQ1-F1
#
_entry.id   AF-A0AAX4HQQ1-F1
#
_cell.length_a   1.000
_cell.length_b   1.000
_cell.length_c   1.000
_cell.angle_alpha   90.00
_cell.angle_beta   90.00
_cell.angle_gamma   90.00
#
_symmetry.space_group_name_H-M   'P 1'
#
loop_
_entity.id
_entity.type
_entity.pdbx_description
1 polymer ?
#
loop_
_entity_poly.entity_id
_entity_poly.type
_entity_poly.pdbx_seq_one_letter_code
_entity_poly.pdbx_strand_id
1 'polypeptide(L)'
;MSAKAGPILALSVNMKTVIIVSKCLRVTKFNSEASWYEFHFKGAYAGERVKKVMLQGSNQPPLKAGEEYLIYVRLLSCVEGVLRGEILKFRPLDECWDRS
;
A
#
# COMPACT_ATOMS: atom_id res chain seq x y z
N MET A 1 6.90 17.23 42.93
CA MET A 1 6.79 17.77 41.55
C MET A 1 6.23 16.66 40.68
N SER A 2 4.94 16.71 40.35
CA SER A 2 4.24 15.66 39.61
C SER A 2 3.93 16.19 38.21
N ALA A 3 4.61 15.66 37.19
CA ALA A 3 4.33 15.99 35.80
C ALA A 3 3.05 15.26 35.37
N LYS A 4 1.96 16.01 35.19
CA LYS A 4 0.73 15.51 34.58
C LYS A 4 0.99 15.28 33.09
N ALA A 5 1.00 14.02 32.66
CA ALA A 5 0.96 13.66 31.25
C ALA A 5 -0.35 14.18 30.65
N GLY A 6 -0.25 15.12 29.70
CA GLY A 6 -1.39 15.61 28.95
C GLY A 6 -1.98 14.53 28.04
N PRO A 7 -3.26 14.62 27.66
CA PRO A 7 -3.88 13.66 26.76
C PRO A 7 -3.20 13.71 25.39
N ILE A 8 -2.67 12.57 24.95
CA ILE A 8 -2.24 12.38 23.56
C ILE A 8 -3.50 12.48 22.71
N LEU A 9 -3.65 13.60 22.01
CA LEU A 9 -4.63 13.79 20.96
C LEU A 9 -4.34 12.76 19.86
N ALA A 10 -4.96 11.58 19.95
CA ALA A 10 -5.05 10.66 18.85
C ALA A 10 -5.92 11.32 17.78
N LEU A 11 -5.27 12.05 16.86
CA LEU A 11 -5.90 12.53 15.64
C LEU A 11 -6.31 11.30 14.84
N SER A 12 -7.60 10.96 14.88
CA SER A 12 -8.20 10.05 13.91
C SER A 12 -8.19 10.75 12.56
N VAL A 13 -7.08 10.59 11.83
CA VAL A 13 -6.99 10.99 10.43
C VAL A 13 -7.84 10.00 9.66
N ASN A 14 -8.93 10.46 9.03
CA ASN A 14 -9.81 9.61 8.20
C ASN A 14 -8.96 8.75 7.26
N MET A 15 -8.82 7.46 7.60
CA MET A 15 -7.91 6.54 6.91
C MET A 15 -8.54 6.16 5.58
N LYS A 16 -7.96 6.64 4.48
CA LYS A 16 -8.48 6.39 3.13
C LYS A 16 -8.04 5.00 2.66
N THR A 17 -9.03 4.16 2.36
CA THR A 17 -8.82 2.89 1.67
C THR A 17 -9.02 3.08 0.18
N VAL A 18 -8.11 2.55 -0.63
CA VAL A 18 -8.22 2.55 -2.11
C VAL A 18 -8.01 1.14 -2.65
N ILE A 19 -8.49 0.93 -3.88
CA ILE A 19 -8.18 -0.27 -4.65
C ILE A 19 -7.17 0.13 -5.73
N ILE A 20 -6.06 -0.60 -5.81
CA ILE A 20 -5.02 -0.43 -6.81
C ILE A 20 -4.99 -1.68 -7.68
N VAL A 21 -5.06 -1.50 -8.99
CA VAL A 21 -4.83 -2.55 -9.98
C VAL A 21 -3.51 -2.24 -10.67
N SER A 22 -2.48 -3.05 -10.43
CA SER A 22 -1.14 -2.77 -10.96
C SER A 22 -0.23 -3.99 -10.94
N LYS A 23 0.79 -3.95 -11.80
CA LYS A 23 1.91 -4.87 -11.85
C LYS A 23 2.91 -4.59 -10.72
N CYS A 24 3.25 -5.61 -9.94
CA CYS A 24 4.36 -5.56 -8.99
C CYS A 24 5.68 -5.54 -9.76
N LEU A 25 6.45 -4.47 -9.63
CA LEU A 25 7.75 -4.31 -10.30
C LEU A 25 8.88 -4.94 -9.48
N ARG A 26 8.85 -4.75 -8.16
CA ARG A 26 9.94 -5.16 -7.28
C ARG A 26 9.43 -5.54 -5.90
N VAL A 27 10.06 -6.55 -5.32
CA VAL A 27 9.85 -6.99 -3.93
C VAL A 27 11.16 -6.77 -3.18
N THR A 28 11.11 -6.12 -2.03
CA THR A 28 12.26 -5.90 -1.14
C THR A 28 11.91 -6.41 0.24
N LYS A 29 12.58 -7.48 0.68
CA LYS A 29 12.39 -8.02 2.04
C LYS A 29 12.84 -6.99 3.06
N PHE A 30 11.96 -6.64 3.99
CA PHE A 30 12.29 -5.76 5.10
C PHE A 30 12.76 -6.57 6.30
N ASN A 31 11.98 -7.60 6.67
CA ASN A 31 12.31 -8.55 7.72
C ASN A 31 11.67 -9.93 7.41
N SER A 32 11.66 -10.84 8.40
CA SER A 32 11.06 -12.18 8.26
C SER A 32 9.55 -12.15 8.00
N GLU A 33 8.84 -11.11 8.41
CA GLU A 33 7.37 -11.05 8.41
C GLU A 33 6.80 -10.10 7.35
N ALA A 34 7.57 -9.09 6.92
CA ALA A 34 7.11 -8.04 6.03
C ALA A 34 8.09 -7.75 4.89
N SER A 35 7.51 -7.31 3.77
CA SER A 35 8.22 -6.83 2.58
C SER A 35 7.66 -5.49 2.13
N TRP A 36 8.50 -4.75 1.41
CA TRP A 36 8.11 -3.62 0.59
C TRP A 36 7.89 -4.07 -0.85
N TYR A 37 6.82 -3.59 -1.44
CA TYR A 37 6.38 -3.90 -2.79
C TYR A 37 6.28 -2.60 -3.58
N GLU A 38 6.99 -2.55 -4.70
CA GLU A 38 6.95 -1.42 -5.61
C GLU A 38 6.05 -1.75 -6.80
N PHE A 39 5.08 -0.89 -7.07
CA PHE A 39 4.14 -1.06 -8.15
C PHE A 39 4.29 0.03 -9.19
N HIS A 40 4.09 -0.36 -10.45
CA HIS A 40 4.03 0.58 -11.55
C HIS A 40 2.78 1.45 -11.42
N PHE A 41 2.91 2.77 -11.34
CA PHE A 41 1.74 3.63 -11.33
C PHE A 41 2.04 4.95 -12.01
N LYS A 42 1.18 5.35 -12.94
CA LYS A 42 1.22 6.65 -13.58
C LYS A 42 -0.17 7.24 -13.53
N GLY A 43 -0.36 8.22 -12.65
CA GLY A 43 -1.65 8.85 -12.45
C GLY A 43 -1.55 10.05 -11.52
N ALA A 44 -2.68 10.46 -10.96
CA ALA A 44 -2.75 11.50 -9.95
C ALA A 44 -3.59 11.04 -8.75
N TYR A 45 -3.24 11.50 -7.56
CA TYR A 45 -3.98 11.28 -6.33
C TYR A 45 -4.09 12.61 -5.59
N ALA A 46 -5.32 13.02 -5.26
CA ALA A 46 -5.60 14.28 -4.58
C ALA A 46 -4.97 15.52 -5.25
N GLY A 47 -4.94 15.55 -6.59
CA GLY A 47 -4.33 16.65 -7.37
C GLY A 47 -2.81 16.56 -7.53
N GLU A 48 -2.15 15.61 -6.86
CA GLU A 48 -0.71 15.39 -7.00
C GLU A 48 -0.40 14.29 -8.00
N ARG A 49 0.63 14.50 -8.82
CA ARG A 49 1.12 13.48 -9.75
C ARG A 49 1.82 12.36 -8.99
N VAL A 50 1.33 11.13 -9.14
CA VAL A 50 1.96 9.93 -8.57
C VAL A 50 2.77 9.22 -9.65
N LYS A 51 4.05 8.98 -9.32
CA LYS A 51 5.04 8.34 -10.19
C LYS A 51 5.31 6.88 -9.81
N LYS A 52 5.07 6.54 -8.54
CA LYS A 52 5.26 5.19 -8.01
C LYS A 52 4.39 4.94 -6.80
N VAL A 53 4.06 3.67 -6.58
CA VAL A 53 3.33 3.20 -5.41
C VAL A 53 4.26 2.26 -4.63
N MET A 54 4.42 2.50 -3.33
CA MET A 54 5.21 1.67 -2.44
C MET A 54 4.33 1.15 -1.31
N LEU A 55 4.11 -0.15 -1.26
CA LEU A 55 3.24 -0.77 -0.29
C LEU A 55 4.02 -1.67 0.66
N GLN A 56 3.66 -1.65 1.94
CA GLN A 56 4.11 -2.63 2.91
C GLN A 56 3.07 -3.74 3.05
N GLY A 57 3.51 -5.00 3.16
CA GLY A 57 2.59 -6.11 3.41
C GLY A 57 3.28 -7.32 4.00
N SER A 58 2.48 -8.31 4.42
CA SER A 58 2.94 -9.61 4.90
C SER A 58 3.70 -10.38 3.83
N ASN A 59 4.70 -11.17 4.25
CA ASN A 59 5.44 -12.09 3.40
C ASN A 59 4.64 -13.35 3.02
N GLN A 60 3.46 -13.59 3.60
CA GLN A 60 2.67 -14.81 3.38
C GLN A 60 1.17 -14.50 3.15
N PRO A 61 0.61 -14.81 1.96
CA PRO A 61 1.33 -15.18 0.73
C PRO A 61 2.15 -14.00 0.16
N PRO A 62 3.34 -14.23 -0.43
CA PRO A 62 4.14 -13.14 -1.00
C PRO A 62 3.61 -12.74 -2.38
N LEU A 63 3.52 -11.43 -2.63
CA LEU A 63 3.38 -10.94 -4.00
C LEU A 63 4.69 -11.16 -4.76
N LYS A 64 4.59 -11.41 -6.05
CA LYS A 64 5.72 -11.71 -6.93
C LYS A 64 5.96 -10.55 -7.90
N ALA A 65 7.23 -10.22 -8.12
CA ALA A 65 7.60 -9.29 -9.17
C ALA A 65 7.22 -9.86 -10.54
N GLY A 66 6.67 -9.02 -11.41
CA GLY A 66 6.21 -9.40 -12.74
C GLY A 66 4.71 -9.70 -12.84
N GLU A 67 4.03 -9.98 -11.73
CA GLU A 67 2.61 -10.34 -11.70
C GLU A 67 1.71 -9.11 -11.44
N GLU A 68 0.45 -9.20 -11.88
CA GLU A 68 -0.56 -8.17 -11.74
C GLU A 68 -1.57 -8.54 -10.65
N TYR A 69 -1.97 -7.55 -9.87
CA TYR A 69 -2.82 -7.76 -8.71
C TYR A 69 -3.90 -6.70 -8.60
N LEU A 70 -5.04 -7.09 -8.04
CA LEU A 70 -6.01 -6.20 -7.43
C LEU A 70 -5.72 -6.12 -5.93
N ILE A 71 -5.44 -4.92 -5.42
CA ILE A 71 -4.88 -4.70 -4.09
C ILE A 71 -5.73 -3.69 -3.33
N TYR A 72 -6.22 -4.08 -2.16
CA TYR A 72 -6.87 -3.20 -1.20
C TYR A 72 -5.79 -2.59 -0.31
N VAL A 73 -5.71 -1.27 -0.33
CA VAL A 73 -4.62 -0.51 0.28
C VAL A 73 -5.15 0.51 1.26
N ARG A 74 -4.55 0.50 2.45
CA ARG A 74 -4.67 1.57 3.44
C ARG A 74 -3.63 2.62 3.14
N LEU A 75 -4.05 3.81 2.73
CA LEU A 75 -3.10 4.89 2.40
C LEU A 75 -2.52 5.51 3.66
N LEU A 76 -1.19 5.70 3.65
CA LEU A 76 -0.44 6.29 4.75
C LEU A 76 0.01 7.72 4.40
N SER A 77 0.58 7.91 3.21
CA SER A 77 1.10 9.21 2.77
C SER A 77 1.26 9.29 1.26
N CYS A 78 1.19 10.50 0.69
CA CYS A 78 1.67 10.81 -0.65
C CYS A 78 2.70 11.93 -0.53
N VAL A 79 3.96 11.66 -0.86
CA VAL A 79 5.05 12.65 -0.76
C VAL A 79 5.94 12.53 -1.99
N GLU A 80 6.24 13.64 -2.66
CA GLU A 80 7.12 13.69 -3.85
C GLU A 80 6.68 12.76 -4.99
N GLY A 81 5.37 12.52 -5.11
CA GLY A 81 4.80 11.61 -6.10
C GLY A 81 4.98 10.13 -5.78
N VAL A 82 5.26 9.79 -4.51
CA VAL A 82 5.32 8.42 -3.99
C VAL A 82 4.11 8.18 -3.11
N LEU A 83 3.18 7.36 -3.59
CA LEU A 83 2.04 6.93 -2.79
C LEU A 83 2.44 5.74 -1.92
N ARG A 84 2.40 5.92 -0.60
CA ARG A 84 2.74 4.89 0.39
C ARG A 84 1.48 4.38 1.06
N GLY A 85 1.44 3.07 1.28
CA GLY A 85 0.33 2.43 1.94
C GLY A 85 0.67 1.05 2.49
N GLU A 86 -0.33 0.42 3.09
CA GLU A 86 -0.26 -0.93 3.60
C GLU A 86 -1.28 -1.80 2.87
N ILE A 87 -0.85 -3.01 2.50
CA ILE A 87 -1.69 -4.01 1.86
C ILE A 87 -2.62 -4.62 2.91
N LEU A 88 -3.92 -4.42 2.74
CA LEU A 88 -4.95 -5.04 3.56
C LEU A 88 -5.34 -6.42 3.02
N LYS A 89 -5.47 -6.50 1.70
CA LYS A 89 -5.86 -7.71 0.96
C LYS A 89 -5.38 -7.57 -0.48
N PHE A 90 -5.09 -8.69 -1.13
CA PHE A 90 -4.82 -8.70 -2.56
C PHE A 90 -5.33 -9.99 -3.20
N ARG A 91 -5.46 -9.98 -4.52
CA ARG A 91 -5.71 -11.16 -5.35
C ARG A 91 -4.95 -11.02 -6.68
N PRO A 92 -4.38 -12.11 -7.23
CA PRO A 92 -3.92 -12.13 -8.61
C PRO A 92 -5.02 -11.65 -9.57
N LEU A 93 -4.67 -10.79 -10.51
CA LEU A 93 -5.66 -10.16 -11.39
C LEU A 93 -6.31 -11.18 -12.35
N ASP A 94 -5.60 -12.23 -12.74
CA ASP A 94 -6.08 -13.33 -13.57
C ASP A 94 -7.16 -14.19 -12.88
N GLU A 95 -7.15 -14.26 -11.55
CA GLU A 95 -8.19 -14.91 -10.74
C GLU A 95 -9.42 -14.02 -10.48
N CYS A 96 -9.44 -12.79 -10.99
CA CYS A 96 -10.56 -11.86 -10.79
C CYS A 96 -11.67 -11.98 -11.84
N TRP A 97 -11.46 -12.79 -12.88
CA TRP A 97 -12.43 -13.00 -13.96
C TRP A 97 -12.99 -14.41 -13.89
N ASP A 98 -14.31 -14.55 -13.89
CA ASP A 98 -14.93 -15.83 -14.19
C ASP A 98 -14.68 -16.15 -15.67
N ARG A 99 -14.09 -17.32 -15.94
CA ARG A 99 -14.06 -17.88 -17.30
C ARG A 99 -15.46 -18.40 -17.61
N SER A 100 -16.38 -17.49 -17.94
CA SER A 100 -17.68 -17.81 -18.52
C SER A 100 -17.54 -18.38 -19.92
#